data_AF-A0A5K7YRU8-F1
#
_entry.id   AF-A0A5K7YRU8-F1
#
_cell.length_a   1.000
_cell.length_b   1.000
_cell.length_c   1.000
_cell.angle_alpha   90.00
_cell.angle_beta   90.00
_cell.angle_gamma   90.00
#
_symmetry.space_group_name_H-M   'P 1'
#
loop_
_entity.id
_entity.type
_entity.pdbx_description
1 polymer ?
#
loop_
_entity_poly.entity_id
_entity_poly.type
_entity_poly.pdbx_seq_one_letter_code
_entity_poly.pdbx_strand_id
1 'polypeptide(L)'
;MHLYQQIGLLKLRKLPFWFKEGFITFVSDGGGAGTVSELEATELIKNGNYFVPNLEDGLFSQKSASHWGLNHHMMYRQNMMFISFLRTEDEKGFRRFLLMIQDGDDFQNAFITSFDKSLDDLWQKFLLNYKG
;
A
#
# COMPACT_ATOMS: atom_id res chain seq x y z
N MET A 1 2.10 11.60 -17.73
CA MET A 1 2.14 11.39 -16.27
C MET A 1 1.27 12.44 -15.59
N HIS A 2 0.00 12.17 -15.25
CA HIS A 2 -0.84 13.20 -14.59
C HIS A 2 -1.80 12.66 -13.51
N LEU A 3 -2.33 11.43 -13.63
CA LEU A 3 -3.33 10.93 -12.68
C LEU A 3 -2.79 10.74 -11.25
N TYR A 4 -1.63 10.11 -11.09
CA TYR A 4 -1.07 9.79 -9.77
C TYR A 4 -0.65 11.03 -8.95
N GLN A 5 -0.28 12.12 -9.64
CA GLN A 5 0.12 13.39 -9.00
C GLN A 5 -1.09 14.29 -8.67
N GLN A 6 -2.25 14.03 -9.28
CA GLN A 6 -3.47 14.84 -9.13
C GLN A 6 -4.34 14.41 -7.94
N ILE A 7 -4.02 13.31 -7.28
CA ILE A 7 -4.70 12.90 -6.05
C ILE A 7 -4.27 13.85 -4.94
N GLY A 8 -5.08 14.88 -4.69
CA GLY A 8 -4.78 15.92 -3.73
C GLY A 8 -4.64 15.39 -2.30
N LEU A 9 -3.64 15.91 -1.57
CA LEU A 9 -3.28 15.52 -0.19
C LEU A 9 -4.46 15.57 0.81
N LEU A 10 -5.46 16.42 0.56
CA LEU A 10 -6.64 16.55 1.42
C LEU A 10 -7.56 15.32 1.37
N LYS A 11 -7.59 14.57 0.26
CA LYS A 11 -8.40 13.34 0.09
C LYS A 11 -7.73 12.10 0.68
N LEU A 12 -6.41 12.15 0.87
CA LEU A 12 -5.63 11.07 1.51
C LEU A 12 -5.90 10.92 3.02
N ARG A 13 -6.57 11.89 3.66
CA ARG A 13 -6.80 11.91 5.12
C ARG A 13 -7.71 10.79 5.63
N LYS A 14 -8.57 10.23 4.78
CA LYS A 14 -9.50 9.14 5.11
C LYS A 14 -9.01 7.75 4.67
N LEU A 15 -7.82 7.67 4.07
CA LEU A 15 -7.29 6.40 3.58
C LEU A 15 -6.52 5.66 4.67
N PRO A 16 -6.46 4.32 4.60
CA PRO A 16 -5.58 3.53 5.43
C PRO A 16 -4.15 4.05 5.36
N PHE A 17 -3.49 4.11 6.52
CA PHE A 17 -2.14 4.64 6.63
C PHE A 17 -1.14 3.97 5.68
N TRP A 18 -1.17 2.64 5.60
CA TRP A 18 -0.28 1.87 4.72
C TRP A 18 -0.42 2.31 3.25
N PHE A 19 -1.65 2.55 2.80
CA PHE A 19 -1.93 2.92 1.42
C PHE A 19 -1.40 4.32 1.13
N LYS A 20 -1.69 5.27 2.03
CA LYS A 20 -1.24 6.66 1.90
C LYS A 20 0.29 6.74 1.82
N GLU A 21 1.00 6.16 2.78
CA GLU A 21 2.46 6.23 2.82
C GLU A 21 3.11 5.43 1.68
N GLY A 22 2.56 4.25 1.37
CA GLY A 22 3.01 3.44 0.24
C GLY A 22 2.83 4.16 -1.10
N PHE A 23 1.69 4.82 -1.30
CA PHE A 23 1.39 5.55 -2.52
C PHE A 23 2.24 6.82 -2.65
N ILE A 24 2.42 7.60 -1.57
CA ILE A 24 3.34 8.75 -1.55
C ILE A 24 4.75 8.30 -1.91
N THR A 25 5.24 7.23 -1.27
CA THR A 25 6.57 6.69 -1.55
C THR A 25 6.69 6.20 -2.99
N PHE A 26 5.65 5.57 -3.53
CA PHE A 26 5.58 5.10 -4.92
C PHE A 26 5.64 6.26 -5.93
N VAL A 27 4.86 7.34 -5.74
CA VAL A 27 4.85 8.48 -6.67
C VAL A 27 6.09 9.37 -6.56
N SER A 28 6.77 9.33 -5.41
CA SER A 28 8.03 10.03 -5.17
C SER A 28 9.27 9.22 -5.58
N ASP A 29 9.10 8.15 -6.37
CA ASP A 29 10.19 7.27 -6.82
C ASP A 29 11.07 6.76 -5.66
N GLY A 30 10.43 6.42 -4.53
CA GLY A 30 11.12 5.91 -3.34
C GLY A 30 11.59 6.97 -2.35
N GLY A 31 11.25 8.26 -2.52
CA GLY A 31 11.73 9.36 -1.66
C GLY A 31 11.52 9.18 -0.14
N GLY A 32 10.55 8.37 0.31
CA GLY A 32 10.33 8.04 1.73
C GLY A 32 10.99 6.73 2.23
N ALA A 33 11.48 5.90 1.30
CA ALA A 33 12.05 4.58 1.56
C ALA A 33 13.53 4.47 1.10
N GLY A 34 14.15 5.58 0.71
CA GLY A 34 15.46 5.62 0.04
C GLY A 34 16.62 5.02 0.83
N THR A 35 16.47 4.79 2.14
CA THR A 35 17.49 4.17 3.00
C THR A 35 17.39 2.64 3.08
N VAL A 36 16.30 2.04 2.58
CA VAL A 36 16.05 0.60 2.62
C VAL A 36 15.88 0.06 1.22
N SER A 37 16.64 -0.97 0.86
CA SER A 37 16.54 -1.62 -0.45
C SER A 37 15.31 -2.53 -0.55
N GLU A 38 14.82 -2.75 -1.77
CA GLU A 38 13.76 -3.73 -2.03
C GLU A 38 14.20 -5.17 -1.66
N LEU A 39 15.50 -5.46 -1.80
CA LEU A 39 16.09 -6.74 -1.42
C LEU A 39 15.95 -6.99 0.09
N GLU A 40 16.33 -6.03 0.92
CA GLU A 40 16.22 -6.16 2.38
C GLU A 40 14.76 -6.32 2.83
N ALA A 41 13.84 -5.58 2.20
CA ALA A 41 12.41 -5.71 2.50
C ALA A 41 11.87 -7.09 2.11
N THR A 42 12.31 -7.63 0.97
CA THR A 42 11.97 -8.97 0.52
C THR A 42 12.43 -10.04 1.52
N GLU A 43 13.67 -9.94 2.01
CA GLU A 43 14.21 -10.90 2.98
C GLU A 43 13.45 -10.85 4.32
N LEU A 44 13.03 -9.67 4.78
CA LEU A 44 12.17 -9.58 5.96
C LEU A 44 10.78 -10.20 5.73
N ILE A 45 10.17 -9.96 4.58
CA ILE A 45 8.86 -10.56 4.24
C ILE A 45 8.95 -12.10 4.25
N LYS A 46 10.00 -12.67 3.65
CA LYS A 46 10.27 -14.11 3.68
C LYS A 46 10.38 -14.67 5.09
N ASN A 47 11.07 -13.94 5.97
CA ASN A 47 11.26 -14.31 7.36
C ASN A 47 10.03 -14.07 8.26
N GLY A 48 8.88 -13.68 7.69
CA GLY A 48 7.66 -13.42 8.45
C GLY A 48 7.58 -12.04 9.10
N ASN A 49 8.56 -11.17 8.82
CA ASN A 49 8.64 -9.81 9.37
C ASN A 49 8.02 -8.83 8.38
N TYR A 50 6.70 -8.70 8.45
CA TYR A 50 5.94 -7.80 7.58
C TYR A 50 4.80 -7.07 8.31
N PHE A 51 4.43 -5.91 7.78
CA PHE A 51 3.19 -5.24 8.19
C PHE A 51 1.97 -6.04 7.70
N VAL A 52 0.79 -5.79 8.28
CA VAL A 52 -0.46 -6.39 7.80
C VAL A 52 -1.39 -5.25 7.37
N PRO A 53 -1.75 -5.15 6.07
CA PRO A 53 -2.67 -4.12 5.61
C PRO A 53 -4.05 -4.36 6.20
N ASN A 54 -4.76 -3.28 6.50
CA ASN A 54 -6.14 -3.33 6.96
C ASN A 54 -6.93 -2.16 6.37
N LEU A 55 -8.24 -2.23 6.54
CA LEU A 55 -9.21 -1.27 6.03
C LEU A 55 -9.54 -0.16 7.03
N GLU A 56 -9.28 -0.39 8.32
CA GLU A 56 -9.78 0.43 9.43
C GLU A 56 -8.70 1.34 10.07
N ASP A 57 -7.47 1.34 9.57
CA ASP A 57 -6.38 2.22 10.06
C ASP A 57 -6.61 3.68 9.64
N GLY A 58 -7.55 4.35 10.31
CA GLY A 58 -7.61 5.79 10.38
C GLY A 58 -6.45 6.37 11.20
N LEU A 59 -6.32 7.70 11.23
CA LEU A 59 -5.25 8.43 11.96
C LEU A 59 -5.07 8.04 13.44
N PHE A 60 -6.08 7.43 14.07
CA PHE A 60 -6.09 7.09 15.50
C PHE A 60 -5.97 5.59 15.81
N SER A 61 -6.05 4.71 14.81
CA SER A 61 -5.88 3.25 14.93
C SER A 61 -4.56 2.75 14.33
N GLN A 62 -3.71 3.65 13.85
CA GLN A 62 -2.45 3.32 13.19
C GLN A 62 -1.55 2.47 14.10
N LYS A 63 -1.37 1.21 13.71
CA LYS A 63 -0.28 0.40 14.24
C LYS A 63 1.03 0.98 13.75
N SER A 64 1.91 1.35 14.69
CA SER A 64 3.23 1.86 14.36
C SER A 64 4.15 0.74 13.85
N ALA A 65 5.19 1.08 13.11
CA ALA A 65 6.15 0.11 12.57
C ALA A 65 6.70 -0.86 13.63
N SER A 66 6.89 -0.36 14.86
CA SER A 66 7.38 -1.15 15.99
C SER A 66 6.41 -2.25 16.44
N HIS A 67 5.11 -2.13 16.14
CA HIS A 67 4.12 -3.21 16.38
C HIS A 67 4.50 -4.48 15.61
N TRP A 68 5.13 -4.34 14.45
CA TRP A 68 5.58 -5.45 13.61
C TRP A 68 7.09 -5.68 13.70
N GLY A 69 7.78 -5.07 14.68
CA GLY A 69 9.24 -5.13 14.80
C GLY A 69 9.99 -4.44 13.65
N LEU A 70 9.31 -3.59 12.88
CA LEU A 70 9.89 -2.87 11.75
C LEU A 70 10.29 -1.44 12.15
N ASN A 71 11.26 -0.87 11.44
CA ASN A 71 11.45 0.58 11.44
C ASN A 71 10.53 1.25 10.41
N HIS A 72 10.34 2.57 10.52
CA HIS A 72 9.42 3.31 9.65
C HIS A 72 9.80 3.22 8.16
N HIS A 73 11.09 3.32 7.83
CA HIS A 73 11.55 3.24 6.43
C HIS A 73 11.27 1.87 5.82
N MET A 74 11.45 0.80 6.59
CA MET A 74 11.16 -0.57 6.17
C MET A 74 9.66 -0.77 5.95
N MET A 75 8.83 -0.28 6.87
CA MET A 75 7.38 -0.33 6.69
C MET A 75 6.95 0.46 5.44
N TYR A 76 7.50 1.65 5.19
CA TYR A 76 7.20 2.41 3.97
C TYR A 76 7.65 1.70 2.70
N ARG A 77 8.80 1.01 2.74
CA ARG A 77 9.26 0.18 1.63
C ARG A 77 8.28 -0.97 1.37
N GLN A 78 7.87 -1.71 2.40
CA GLN A 78 6.91 -2.81 2.24
C GLN A 78 5.54 -2.31 1.76
N ASN A 79 5.06 -1.15 2.26
CA ASN A 79 3.85 -0.51 1.77
C ASN A 79 3.95 -0.19 0.28
N MET A 80 5.06 0.44 -0.16
CA MET A 80 5.32 0.75 -1.57
C MET A 80 5.35 -0.50 -2.44
N MET A 81 6.01 -1.57 -1.97
CA MET A 81 6.06 -2.85 -2.69
C MET A 81 4.65 -3.41 -2.91
N PHE A 82 3.79 -3.33 -1.91
CA PHE A 82 2.41 -3.78 -2.06
C PHE A 82 1.61 -2.91 -3.04
N ILE A 83 1.78 -1.59 -3.02
CA ILE A 83 1.17 -0.70 -4.04
C ILE A 83 1.63 -1.05 -5.45
N SER A 84 2.94 -1.31 -5.62
CA SER A 84 3.52 -1.73 -6.90
C SER A 84 2.94 -3.06 -7.38
N PHE A 85 2.74 -4.01 -6.46
CA PHE A 85 2.07 -5.28 -6.73
C PHE A 85 0.63 -5.07 -7.18
N LEU A 86 -0.17 -4.25 -6.48
CA LEU A 86 -1.56 -3.97 -6.85
C LEU A 86 -1.68 -3.41 -8.27
N ARG A 87 -0.77 -2.49 -8.64
CA ARG A 87 -0.71 -1.95 -10.00
C ARG A 87 -0.34 -3.02 -11.03
N THR A 88 0.61 -3.89 -10.71
CA THR A 88 1.09 -4.94 -11.63
C THR A 88 0.06 -6.06 -11.81
N GLU A 89 -0.66 -6.41 -10.75
CA GLU A 89 -1.71 -7.44 -10.73
C GLU A 89 -2.90 -7.07 -11.62
N ASP A 90 -3.37 -5.82 -11.54
CA ASP A 90 -4.41 -5.30 -12.41
C ASP A 90 -4.28 -3.78 -12.57
N GLU A 91 -3.62 -3.35 -13.66
CA GLU A 91 -3.41 -1.92 -13.92
C GLU A 91 -4.74 -1.18 -14.18
N LYS A 92 -5.71 -1.82 -14.82
CA LYS A 92 -7.02 -1.20 -15.11
C LYS A 92 -7.84 -1.07 -13.82
N GLY A 93 -7.84 -2.10 -13.00
CA GLY A 93 -8.43 -2.11 -11.66
C GLY A 93 -7.79 -1.04 -10.78
N PHE A 94 -6.46 -0.98 -10.70
CA PHE A 94 -5.74 0.03 -9.93
C PHE A 94 -6.06 1.45 -10.41
N ARG A 95 -6.14 1.70 -11.71
CA ARG A 95 -6.55 3.00 -12.24
C ARG A 95 -7.98 3.37 -11.84
N ARG A 96 -8.93 2.44 -11.96
CA ARG A 96 -10.33 2.63 -11.55
C ARG A 96 -10.42 2.92 -10.05
N PHE A 97 -9.68 2.18 -9.24
CA PHE A 97 -9.60 2.37 -7.81
C PHE A 97 -9.19 3.79 -7.44
N LEU A 98 -8.11 4.29 -8.05
CA LEU A 98 -7.66 5.66 -7.81
C LEU A 98 -8.66 6.73 -8.23
N LEU A 99 -9.42 6.50 -9.31
CA LEU A 99 -10.49 7.40 -9.73
C LEU A 99 -11.64 7.43 -8.70
N MET A 100 -12.06 6.29 -8.19
CA MET A 100 -13.09 6.21 -7.13
C MET A 100 -12.63 6.91 -5.84
N ILE A 101 -11.39 6.68 -5.42
CA ILE A 101 -10.80 7.40 -4.29
C ILE A 101 -10.74 8.91 -4.55
N GLN A 102 -10.42 9.31 -5.79
CA GLN A 102 -10.45 10.71 -6.20
C GLN A 102 -11.87 11.28 -6.15
N ASP A 103 -12.91 10.51 -6.47
CA ASP A 103 -14.31 10.95 -6.43
C ASP A 103 -14.90 10.95 -5.00
N GLY A 104 -14.18 10.37 -4.04
CA GLY A 104 -14.51 10.41 -2.61
C GLY A 104 -15.25 9.18 -2.11
N ASP A 105 -15.25 8.09 -2.89
CA ASP A 105 -15.77 6.80 -2.48
C ASP A 105 -15.04 6.27 -1.24
N ASP A 106 -15.75 5.43 -0.49
CA ASP A 106 -15.18 4.67 0.62
C ASP A 106 -14.07 3.73 0.14
N PHE A 107 -13.00 3.60 0.92
CA PHE A 107 -11.82 2.83 0.53
C PHE A 107 -12.14 1.36 0.27
N GLN A 108 -12.88 0.72 1.17
CA GLN A 108 -13.21 -0.70 1.06
C GLN A 108 -14.09 -0.95 -0.16
N ASN A 109 -15.13 -0.13 -0.33
CA ASN A 109 -16.03 -0.24 -1.48
C ASN A 109 -15.30 -0.01 -2.80
N ALA A 110 -14.45 1.02 -2.88
CA ALA A 110 -13.65 1.29 -4.06
C ALA A 110 -12.69 0.14 -4.37
N PHE A 111 -12.06 -0.44 -3.35
CA PHE A 111 -11.10 -1.54 -3.51
C PHE A 111 -11.78 -2.79 -4.08
N ILE A 112 -12.85 -3.27 -3.45
CA ILE A 112 -13.58 -4.47 -3.89
C ILE A 112 -14.15 -4.26 -5.29
N THR A 113 -14.79 -3.12 -5.54
CA THR A 113 -15.37 -2.80 -6.87
C THR A 113 -14.31 -2.75 -7.97
N SER A 114 -13.09 -2.33 -7.63
CA SER A 114 -12.04 -2.13 -8.61
C SER A 114 -11.22 -3.37 -8.92
N PHE A 115 -11.01 -4.24 -7.94
CA PHE A 115 -10.17 -5.44 -8.07
C PHE A 115 -10.96 -6.74 -8.16
N ASP A 116 -12.25 -6.73 -7.84
CA ASP A 116 -13.10 -7.93 -7.71
C ASP A 116 -12.50 -9.00 -6.78
N LYS A 117 -11.73 -8.53 -5.78
CA LYS A 117 -11.00 -9.33 -4.79
C LYS A 117 -10.99 -8.58 -3.46
N SER A 118 -10.90 -9.32 -2.36
CA SER A 118 -10.71 -8.70 -1.05
C SER A 118 -9.27 -8.21 -0.86
N LEU A 119 -9.06 -7.32 0.11
CA LEU A 119 -7.73 -6.89 0.52
C LEU A 119 -6.88 -8.07 1.00
N ASP A 120 -7.49 -9.02 1.73
CA ASP A 120 -6.79 -10.20 2.23
C ASP A 120 -6.35 -11.12 1.08
N ASP A 121 -7.21 -11.37 0.08
CA ASP A 121 -6.85 -12.19 -1.09
C ASP A 121 -5.60 -11.64 -1.81
N LEU A 122 -5.59 -10.33 -2.06
CA LEU A 122 -4.46 -9.67 -2.72
C LEU A 122 -3.23 -9.60 -1.83
N TRP A 123 -3.40 -9.44 -0.52
CA TRP A 123 -2.29 -9.48 0.43
C TRP A 123 -1.66 -10.87 0.53
N GLN A 124 -2.46 -11.94 0.64
CA GLN A 124 -1.94 -13.31 0.63
C GLN A 124 -1.24 -13.62 -0.69
N LYS A 125 -1.81 -13.21 -1.83
CA LYS A 125 -1.16 -13.37 -3.13
C LYS A 125 0.17 -12.63 -3.21
N PHE A 126 0.24 -11.40 -2.68
CA PHE A 126 1.49 -10.66 -2.55
C PHE A 126 2.52 -11.44 -1.74
N LEU A 127 2.16 -11.96 -0.56
CA LEU A 127 3.07 -12.75 0.28
C LEU A 127 3.57 -14.03 -0.41
N LEU A 128 2.71 -14.71 -1.18
CA LEU A 128 3.08 -15.91 -1.94
C LEU A 128 4.14 -15.63 -3.01
N ASN A 129 4.23 -14.41 -3.55
CA ASN A 129 5.30 -14.06 -4.49
C ASN A 129 6.69 -14.02 -3.84
N TYR A 130 6.76 -13.98 -2.50
CA TYR A 130 8.02 -13.92 -1.76
C TYR A 130 8.28 -15.19 -0.95
N LYS A 131 7.23 -15.90 -0.53
CA LYS A 131 7.32 -17.22 0.10
C LYS A 131 7.45 -18.28 -1.00
N GLY A 132 8.67 -18.48 -1.48
CA GLY A 132 9.03 -19.58 -2.37
C GLY A 132 8.89 -20.94 -1.70
#